data_AF-A0A1M3CG39-F1
#
_entry.id   AF-A0A1M3CG39-F1
#
_cell.length_a   1.000
_cell.length_b   1.000
_cell.length_c   1.000
_cell.angle_alpha   90.00
_cell.angle_beta   90.00
_cell.angle_gamma   90.00
#
_symmetry.space_group_name_H-M   'P 1'
#
loop_
_entity.id
_entity.type
_entity.pdbx_description
1 polymer ?
#
loop_
_entity_poly.entity_id
_entity_poly.type
_entity_poly.pdbx_seq_one_letter_code
_entity_poly.pdbx_strand_id
1 'polypeptide(L)'
;MLALIEDISDHQHPAPLKRRSESHPRRSDYNRRRFLGWLRDEVAVLRAVGLGVREIAVRLDIEEHDVRVFSPQPREKILRRNLSRRALDALLHGRHASLGGRTVAKRSRCLVEIATAYTWDELLSEPGVGTVTASEIRLWLEERGCSLAEGADKNDAEISDACLAR
;
A
#
# COMPACT_ATOMS: atom_id res chain seq x y z
N MET A 1 85.42 2.10 -16.19
CA MET A 1 84.96 0.95 -15.36
C MET A 1 83.99 1.49 -14.31
N LEU A 2 83.16 0.64 -13.71
CA LEU A 2 81.97 0.99 -12.92
C LEU A 2 82.24 1.16 -11.41
N ALA A 3 81.50 2.07 -10.75
CA ALA A 3 80.98 2.06 -9.36
C ALA A 3 80.36 3.48 -9.12
N LEU A 4 79.07 3.74 -8.86
CA LEU A 4 78.03 3.21 -7.95
C LEU A 4 78.14 3.70 -6.49
N ILE A 5 76.97 3.95 -5.85
CA ILE A 5 76.71 4.44 -4.46
C ILE A 5 76.93 5.98 -4.29
N GLU A 6 76.11 6.82 -3.62
CA GLU A 6 74.66 6.99 -3.25
C GLU A 6 74.56 8.36 -2.48
N ASP A 7 73.45 9.09 -2.26
CA ASP A 7 72.13 9.33 -2.91
C ASP A 7 71.42 10.55 -2.20
N ILE A 8 70.15 10.87 -2.51
CA ILE A 8 69.13 11.64 -1.74
C ILE A 8 68.96 13.17 -1.95
N SER A 9 67.69 13.56 -2.21
CA SER A 9 67.01 14.88 -2.06
C SER A 9 67.34 16.05 -3.03
N ASP A 10 66.40 16.91 -3.47
CA ASP A 10 64.97 17.04 -3.12
C ASP A 10 64.05 17.61 -4.23
N HIS A 11 62.78 17.18 -4.15
CA HIS A 11 61.53 17.87 -4.52
C HIS A 11 61.33 18.58 -5.88
N GLN A 12 60.60 17.90 -6.78
CA GLN A 12 59.79 18.55 -7.82
C GLN A 12 58.38 18.91 -7.30
N HIS A 13 57.91 20.13 -7.59
CA HIS A 13 56.47 20.51 -7.61
C HIS A 13 55.70 19.75 -8.73
N PRO A 14 54.35 19.68 -8.74
CA PRO A 14 53.38 20.59 -8.11
C PRO A 14 52.25 19.92 -7.29
N ALA A 15 51.40 20.75 -6.67
CA ALA A 15 50.28 20.31 -5.84
C ALA A 15 49.17 19.56 -6.63
N PRO A 16 48.61 18.44 -6.11
CA PRO A 16 47.44 17.81 -6.69
C PRO A 16 46.20 18.69 -6.51
N LEU A 17 45.62 19.14 -7.63
CA LEU A 17 44.37 19.87 -7.64
C LEU A 17 43.22 19.02 -7.06
N LYS A 18 42.34 19.70 -6.32
CA LYS A 18 41.08 19.23 -5.72
C LYS A 18 40.54 17.93 -6.33
N ARG A 19 40.48 16.85 -5.54
CA ARG A 19 39.59 15.71 -5.83
C ARG A 19 38.16 16.24 -6.00
N ARG A 20 37.71 16.37 -7.25
CA ARG A 20 36.28 16.50 -7.54
C ARG A 20 35.64 15.15 -7.21
N SER A 21 34.97 15.11 -6.06
CA SER A 21 33.98 14.08 -5.76
C SER A 21 32.80 14.28 -6.71
N GLU A 22 32.91 13.77 -7.95
CA GLU A 22 31.80 13.79 -8.91
C GLU A 22 30.70 12.83 -8.44
N SER A 23 29.79 13.43 -7.68
CA SER A 23 28.63 12.79 -7.12
C SER A 23 27.61 12.51 -8.23
N HIS A 24 27.54 11.25 -8.63
CA HIS A 24 26.44 10.70 -9.44
C HIS A 24 25.46 9.84 -8.60
N PRO A 25 24.80 10.39 -7.57
CA PRO A 25 23.88 9.60 -6.73
C PRO A 25 22.69 9.08 -7.54
N ARG A 26 22.13 9.91 -8.45
CA ARG A 26 20.85 9.65 -9.12
C ARG A 26 20.81 8.39 -9.99
N ARG A 27 21.94 7.96 -10.57
CA ARG A 27 22.00 6.73 -11.40
C ARG A 27 22.13 5.47 -10.56
N SER A 28 22.88 5.55 -9.45
CA SER A 28 22.98 4.46 -8.46
C SER A 28 21.63 4.22 -7.78
N ASP A 29 20.95 5.28 -7.37
CA ASP A 29 19.62 5.20 -6.72
C ASP A 29 18.56 4.54 -7.61
N TYR A 30 18.58 4.78 -8.92
CA TYR A 30 17.65 4.16 -9.86
C TYR A 30 17.88 2.63 -9.94
N ASN A 31 19.13 2.21 -10.11
CA ASN A 31 19.50 0.80 -10.15
C ASN A 31 19.16 0.10 -8.82
N ARG A 32 19.44 0.75 -7.68
CA ARG A 32 19.11 0.26 -6.35
C ARG A 32 17.60 0.09 -6.15
N ARG A 33 16.78 1.05 -6.58
CA ARG A 33 15.31 0.94 -6.51
C ARG A 33 14.78 -0.23 -7.35
N ARG A 34 15.31 -0.42 -8.56
CA ARG A 34 14.91 -1.53 -9.44
C ARG A 34 15.30 -2.88 -8.83
N PHE A 35 16.52 -3.00 -8.32
CA PHE A 35 17.01 -4.20 -7.63
C PHE A 35 16.17 -4.54 -6.39
N LEU A 36 15.90 -3.56 -5.52
CA LEU A 36 15.06 -3.75 -4.33
C LEU A 36 13.58 -4.03 -4.64
N GLY A 37 13.11 -3.65 -5.83
CA GLY A 37 11.80 -4.06 -6.35
C GLY A 37 11.80 -5.54 -6.72
N TRP A 38 12.70 -5.92 -7.64
CA TRP A 38 12.88 -7.31 -8.06
C TRP A 38 13.11 -8.28 -6.88
N LEU A 39 13.93 -7.89 -5.91
CA LEU A 39 14.23 -8.72 -4.72
C LEU A 39 12.98 -8.95 -3.85
N ARG A 40 12.05 -8.00 -3.78
CA ARG A 40 10.76 -8.20 -3.08
C ARG A 40 9.86 -9.17 -3.83
N ASP A 41 9.78 -9.01 -5.15
CA ASP A 41 8.94 -9.86 -5.99
C ASP A 41 9.43 -11.31 -5.94
N GLU A 42 10.75 -11.53 -6.03
CA GLU A 42 11.39 -12.84 -5.92
C GLU A 42 11.15 -13.49 -4.54
N VAL A 43 11.37 -12.74 -3.44
CA VAL A 43 11.08 -13.24 -2.08
C VAL A 43 9.59 -13.57 -1.93
N ALA A 44 8.68 -12.78 -2.50
CA ALA A 44 7.25 -13.06 -2.45
C ALA A 44 6.88 -14.35 -3.21
N VAL A 45 7.45 -14.58 -4.39
CA VAL A 45 7.27 -15.82 -5.17
C VAL A 45 7.78 -17.03 -4.37
N LEU A 46 8.99 -16.98 -3.82
CA LEU A 46 9.56 -18.11 -3.07
C LEU A 46 8.76 -18.41 -1.80
N ARG A 47 8.23 -17.39 -1.10
CA ARG A 47 7.29 -17.58 0.03
C ARG A 47 5.97 -18.19 -0.40
N ALA A 48 5.43 -17.84 -1.57
CA ALA A 48 4.19 -18.41 -2.10
C ALA A 48 4.34 -19.89 -2.52
N VAL A 49 5.54 -20.29 -2.98
CA VAL A 49 5.90 -21.70 -3.25
C VAL A 49 6.15 -22.50 -1.96
N GLY A 50 6.15 -21.84 -0.80
CA GLY A 50 6.21 -22.48 0.52
C GLY A 50 7.59 -22.50 1.18
N LEU A 51 8.62 -21.89 0.59
CA LEU A 51 9.97 -21.93 1.15
C LEU A 51 10.07 -21.16 2.48
N GLY A 52 10.85 -21.72 3.41
CA GLY A 52 11.19 -21.12 4.69
C GLY A 52 12.11 -19.90 4.55
N VAL A 53 12.08 -19.01 5.54
CA VAL A 53 12.93 -17.79 5.58
C VAL A 53 14.41 -18.12 5.39
N ARG A 54 14.90 -19.18 6.05
CA ARG A 54 16.28 -19.65 5.98
C ARG A 54 16.66 -20.22 4.61
N GLU A 55 15.73 -20.92 3.96
CA GLU A 55 15.95 -21.48 2.61
C GLU A 55 16.04 -20.37 1.57
N ILE A 56 15.18 -19.34 1.68
CA ILE A 56 15.20 -18.15 0.82
C ILE A 56 16.49 -17.35 1.03
N ALA A 57 16.96 -17.20 2.27
CA ALA A 57 18.22 -16.52 2.59
C ALA A 57 19.41 -17.17 1.86
N VAL A 58 19.53 -18.49 1.94
CA VAL A 58 20.56 -19.26 1.21
C VAL A 58 20.35 -19.21 -0.31
N ARG A 59 19.10 -19.25 -0.79
CA ARG A 59 18.75 -19.25 -2.23
C ARG A 59 19.08 -17.93 -2.94
N LEU A 60 18.99 -16.82 -2.22
CA LEU A 60 19.18 -15.46 -2.74
C LEU A 60 20.48 -14.79 -2.27
N ASP A 61 21.28 -15.47 -1.46
CA ASP A 61 22.53 -14.98 -0.84
C ASP A 61 22.34 -13.65 -0.09
N ILE A 62 21.34 -13.61 0.79
CA ILE A 62 21.00 -12.45 1.64
C ILE A 62 20.73 -12.88 3.08
N GLU A 63 20.78 -11.94 4.03
CA GLU A 63 20.51 -12.25 5.43
C GLU A 63 19.05 -12.69 5.69
N GLU A 64 18.83 -13.58 6.66
CA GLU A 64 17.48 -13.92 7.12
C GLU A 64 16.68 -12.67 7.60
N HIS A 65 17.37 -11.64 8.09
CA HIS A 65 16.76 -10.37 8.44
C HIS A 65 16.16 -9.68 7.20
N ASP A 66 16.95 -9.56 6.14
CA ASP A 66 16.51 -8.99 4.86
C ASP A 66 15.35 -9.80 4.27
N VAL A 67 15.40 -11.14 4.32
CA VAL A 67 14.27 -11.99 3.91
C VAL A 67 13.01 -11.65 4.72
N ARG A 68 13.09 -11.37 6.01
CA ARG A 68 11.92 -10.96 6.83
C ARG A 68 11.42 -9.54 6.51
N VAL A 69 12.30 -8.65 6.06
CA VAL A 69 11.98 -7.27 5.63
C VAL A 69 11.36 -7.24 4.23
N PHE A 70 11.85 -8.09 3.31
CA PHE A 70 11.34 -8.22 1.94
C PHE A 70 10.17 -9.19 1.82
N SER A 71 10.02 -10.14 2.75
CA SER A 71 8.85 -11.02 2.81
C SER A 71 7.57 -10.19 2.78
N PRO A 72 6.54 -10.64 2.03
CA PRO A 72 5.21 -10.07 2.16
C PRO A 72 4.74 -10.34 3.59
N GLN A 73 4.88 -9.34 4.47
CA GLN A 73 4.30 -9.42 5.80
C GLN A 73 2.79 -9.59 5.61
N PRO A 74 2.13 -10.54 6.30
CA PRO A 74 0.66 -10.65 6.30
C PRO A 74 -0.02 -9.42 6.95
N ARG A 75 0.75 -8.39 7.34
CA ARG A 75 0.27 -7.06 7.71
C ARG A 75 -0.33 -6.34 6.52
N GLU A 76 -1.66 -6.44 6.42
CA GLU A 76 -2.59 -5.43 5.87
C GLU A 76 -2.47 -5.01 4.40
N LYS A 77 -1.34 -5.19 3.71
CA LYS A 77 -1.08 -4.51 2.42
C LYS A 77 -1.86 -5.09 1.23
N ILE A 78 -2.40 -6.30 1.37
CA ILE A 78 -3.36 -6.87 0.41
C ILE A 78 -4.81 -6.48 0.80
N LEU A 79 -5.07 -6.26 2.10
CA LEU A 79 -6.35 -5.76 2.66
C LEU A 79 -6.51 -4.23 2.55
N ARG A 80 -5.48 -3.53 2.08
CA ARG A 80 -5.52 -2.14 1.66
C ARG A 80 -5.62 -2.05 0.14
N ARG A 81 -6.70 -2.61 -0.42
CA ARG A 81 -7.34 -1.97 -1.57
C ARG A 81 -7.73 -0.56 -1.10
N ASN A 82 -6.84 0.40 -1.30
CA ASN A 82 -7.16 1.79 -1.04
C ASN A 82 -8.29 2.13 -2.01
N LEU A 83 -9.43 2.54 -1.47
CA LEU A 83 -10.55 3.05 -2.26
C LEU A 83 -10.03 4.00 -3.33
N SER A 84 -10.53 3.85 -4.54
CA SER A 84 -10.22 4.75 -5.65
C SER A 84 -10.47 6.19 -5.23
N ARG A 85 -9.75 7.13 -5.85
CA ARG A 85 -9.92 8.54 -5.53
C ARG A 85 -11.39 9.00 -5.64
N ARG A 86 -12.17 8.43 -6.57
CA ARG A 86 -13.60 8.70 -6.70
C ARG A 86 -14.40 8.21 -5.49
N ALA A 87 -14.17 6.97 -5.05
CA ALA A 87 -14.80 6.43 -3.83
C ALA A 87 -14.42 7.25 -2.58
N LEU A 88 -13.15 7.65 -2.44
CA LEU A 88 -12.72 8.52 -1.35
C LEU A 88 -13.35 9.91 -1.42
N ASP A 89 -13.35 10.56 -2.59
CA ASP A 89 -13.94 11.88 -2.76
C ASP A 89 -15.46 11.85 -2.50
N ALA A 90 -16.16 10.78 -2.90
CA ALA A 90 -17.58 10.56 -2.59
C ALA A 90 -17.84 10.37 -1.09
N LEU A 91 -17.11 9.48 -0.39
CA LEU A 91 -17.29 9.31 1.06
C LEU A 91 -16.89 10.55 1.87
N LEU A 92 -15.88 11.31 1.42
CA LEU A 92 -15.41 12.50 2.11
C LEU A 92 -16.29 13.74 1.89
N HIS A 93 -17.13 13.78 0.86
CA HIS A 93 -17.92 14.98 0.51
C HIS A 93 -19.42 14.73 0.30
N GLY A 94 -19.85 13.47 0.20
CA GLY A 94 -21.25 13.07 0.06
C GLY A 94 -22.08 13.20 1.33
N ARG A 95 -23.34 12.77 1.25
CA ARG A 95 -24.39 12.95 2.27
C ARG A 95 -23.96 12.62 3.69
N HIS A 96 -23.42 11.42 3.90
CA HIS A 96 -23.09 10.90 5.24
C HIS A 96 -21.72 11.34 5.77
N ALA A 97 -20.99 12.16 5.01
CA ALA A 97 -19.65 12.61 5.39
C ALA A 97 -19.62 13.35 6.74
N SER A 98 -20.73 13.99 7.13
CA SER A 98 -20.89 14.70 8.41
C SER A 98 -20.71 13.81 9.65
N LEU A 99 -20.96 12.50 9.54
CA LEU A 99 -20.78 11.52 10.62
C LEU A 99 -19.32 11.47 11.11
N GLY A 100 -18.35 11.53 10.20
CA GLY A 100 -16.93 11.63 10.53
C GLY A 100 -16.48 13.01 11.03
N GLY A 101 -17.41 13.96 11.18
CA GLY A 101 -17.19 15.29 11.75
C GLY A 101 -16.76 16.38 10.76
N ARG A 102 -16.45 17.57 11.32
CA ARG A 102 -16.33 18.83 10.56
C ARG A 102 -15.11 18.97 9.65
N THR A 103 -14.07 18.15 9.79
CA THR A 103 -12.82 18.30 9.02
C THR A 103 -12.50 17.07 8.20
N VAL A 104 -11.97 17.26 6.98
CA VAL A 104 -11.56 16.16 6.08
C VAL A 104 -10.63 15.16 6.79
N ALA A 105 -9.70 15.65 7.62
CA ALA A 105 -8.75 14.82 8.37
C ALA A 105 -9.38 14.00 9.52
N LYS A 106 -10.60 14.34 9.96
CA LYS A 106 -11.39 13.50 10.89
C LYS A 106 -12.25 12.51 10.10
N ARG A 107 -12.93 12.99 9.04
CA ARG A 107 -13.72 12.15 8.11
C ARG A 107 -12.90 11.02 7.49
N SER A 108 -11.65 11.28 7.11
CA SER A 108 -10.74 10.26 6.55
C SER A 108 -10.35 9.15 7.54
N ARG A 109 -10.54 9.35 8.85
CA ARG A 109 -10.35 8.31 9.88
C ARG A 109 -11.63 7.51 10.11
N CYS A 110 -12.78 8.13 9.90
CA CYS A 110 -14.12 7.58 10.07
C CYS A 110 -14.75 7.06 8.76
N LEU A 111 -13.94 6.72 7.75
CA LEU A 111 -14.47 6.29 6.44
C LEU A 111 -15.36 5.04 6.51
N VAL A 112 -15.08 4.12 7.44
CA VAL A 112 -15.92 2.93 7.66
C VAL A 112 -17.30 3.37 8.18
N GLU A 113 -17.35 4.17 9.25
CA GLU A 113 -18.59 4.70 9.85
C GLU A 113 -19.44 5.47 8.83
N ILE A 114 -18.80 6.29 7.99
CA ILE A 114 -19.47 7.03 6.91
C ILE A 114 -20.02 6.07 5.84
N ALA A 115 -19.23 5.08 5.41
CA ALA A 115 -19.61 4.15 4.36
C ALA A 115 -20.72 3.18 4.80
N THR A 116 -20.71 2.71 6.06
CA THR A 116 -21.75 1.84 6.63
C THR A 116 -23.12 2.53 6.76
N ALA A 117 -23.16 3.86 6.72
CA ALA A 117 -24.42 4.61 6.79
C ALA A 117 -25.16 4.72 5.45
N TYR A 118 -24.48 4.48 4.32
CA TYR A 118 -25.11 4.49 3.00
C TYR A 118 -25.93 3.21 2.76
N THR A 119 -27.12 3.36 2.18
CA THR A 119 -27.75 2.27 1.43
C THR A 119 -27.14 2.16 0.02
N TRP A 120 -27.42 1.06 -0.69
CA TRP A 120 -26.93 0.87 -2.06
C TRP A 120 -27.42 1.98 -3.02
N ASP A 121 -28.70 2.35 -2.93
CA ASP A 121 -29.31 3.35 -3.82
C ASP A 121 -28.87 4.79 -3.49
N GLU A 122 -28.69 5.10 -2.20
CA GLU A 122 -28.08 6.38 -1.80
C GLU A 122 -26.68 6.52 -2.37
N LEU A 123 -25.90 5.44 -2.35
CA LEU A 123 -24.53 5.43 -2.81
C LEU A 123 -24.43 5.51 -4.35
N LEU A 124 -25.38 4.94 -5.09
CA LEU A 124 -25.53 5.16 -6.54
C LEU A 124 -26.05 6.57 -6.89
N SER A 125 -26.66 7.27 -5.93
CA SER A 125 -27.12 8.66 -6.10
C SER A 125 -26.03 9.71 -5.84
N GLU A 126 -24.86 9.30 -5.33
CA GLU A 126 -23.75 10.23 -5.04
C GLU A 126 -23.00 10.68 -6.32
N PRO A 127 -22.64 11.97 -6.45
CA PRO A 127 -21.99 12.49 -7.66
C PRO A 127 -20.67 11.78 -8.00
N GLY A 128 -20.63 11.17 -9.19
CA GLY A 128 -19.44 10.46 -9.68
C GLY A 128 -19.29 9.03 -9.18
N VAL A 129 -20.26 8.50 -8.43
CA VAL A 129 -20.32 7.10 -8.02
C VAL A 129 -21.19 6.32 -9.01
N GLY A 130 -20.55 5.49 -9.84
CA GLY A 130 -21.25 4.50 -10.66
C GLY A 130 -21.27 3.13 -9.96
N THR A 131 -21.96 2.15 -10.56
CA THR A 131 -22.02 0.75 -10.07
C THR A 131 -20.65 0.14 -9.77
N VAL A 132 -19.62 0.44 -10.57
CA VAL A 132 -18.24 -0.01 -10.32
C VAL A 132 -17.68 0.56 -9.01
N THR A 133 -17.88 1.85 -8.75
CA THR A 133 -17.43 2.53 -7.52
C THR A 133 -18.27 2.12 -6.31
N ALA A 134 -19.56 1.81 -6.51
CA ALA A 134 -20.41 1.26 -5.46
C ALA A 134 -19.99 -0.15 -5.05
N SER A 135 -19.74 -1.04 -6.02
CA SER A 135 -19.18 -2.36 -5.77
C SER A 135 -17.81 -2.29 -5.11
N GLU A 136 -16.95 -1.33 -5.48
CA GLU A 136 -15.66 -1.09 -4.84
C GLU A 136 -15.82 -0.75 -3.35
N ILE A 137 -16.71 0.18 -3.00
CA ILE A 137 -16.97 0.57 -1.60
C ILE A 137 -17.57 -0.59 -0.80
N ARG A 138 -18.50 -1.34 -1.40
CA ARG A 138 -19.09 -2.54 -0.79
C ARG A 138 -18.04 -3.61 -0.49
N LEU A 139 -17.23 -3.99 -1.48
CA LEU A 139 -16.15 -4.98 -1.29
C LEU A 139 -15.13 -4.50 -0.25
N TRP A 140 -14.83 -3.20 -0.22
CA TRP A 140 -13.96 -2.60 0.79
C TRP A 140 -14.52 -2.68 2.22
N LEU A 141 -15.85 -2.60 2.40
CA LEU A 141 -16.53 -2.84 3.67
C LEU A 141 -16.54 -4.34 4.03
N GLU A 142 -16.86 -5.21 3.07
CA GLU A 142 -16.92 -6.67 3.27
C GLU A 142 -15.53 -7.22 3.71
N GLU A 143 -14.43 -6.73 3.12
CA GLU A 143 -13.04 -6.99 3.56
C GLU A 143 -12.75 -6.59 5.02
N ARG A 144 -13.59 -5.75 5.62
CA ARG A 144 -13.47 -5.24 7.00
C ARG A 144 -14.51 -5.84 7.95
N GLY A 145 -15.32 -6.78 7.49
CA GLY A 145 -16.42 -7.36 8.27
C GLY A 145 -17.60 -6.41 8.47
N CYS A 146 -17.76 -5.42 7.59
CA CYS A 146 -18.86 -4.46 7.61
C CYS A 146 -19.71 -4.59 6.35
N SER A 147 -20.94 -4.10 6.40
CA SER A 147 -21.85 -4.00 5.26
C SER A 147 -22.36 -2.58 5.08
N LEU A 148 -22.97 -2.30 3.93
CA LEU A 148 -23.81 -1.11 3.76
C LEU A 148 -25.04 -1.19 4.67
N ALA A 149 -25.71 -0.06 4.89
CA ALA A 149 -27.00 -0.04 5.55
C ALA A 149 -28.02 -0.81 4.70
N GLU A 150 -28.85 -1.63 5.35
CA GLU A 150 -30.00 -2.23 4.71
C GLU A 150 -30.94 -1.11 4.24
N GLY A 151 -31.20 -1.06 2.94
CA GLY A 151 -32.25 -0.21 2.41
C GLY A 151 -33.57 -0.62 3.06
N ALA A 152 -34.37 0.35 3.49
CA ALA A 152 -35.70 0.08 4.01
C ALA A 152 -36.59 -0.40 2.86
N ASP A 153 -36.54 -1.71 2.58
CA ASP A 153 -37.48 -2.41 1.71
C ASP A 153 -38.88 -2.23 2.30
N LYS A 154 -39.57 -1.20 1.80
CA LYS A 154 -41.01 -1.01 1.99
C LYS A 154 -41.75 -1.99 1.09
N ASN A 155 -41.60 -3.27 1.39
CA ASN A 155 -42.48 -4.31 0.88
C ASN A 155 -43.57 -4.54 1.93
N ASP A 156 -44.60 -3.69 1.80
CA ASP A 156 -46.01 -3.90 2.13
C ASP A 156 -46.36 -4.70 3.40
N ALA A 157 -46.89 -3.97 4.37
CA ALA A 157 -47.79 -4.56 5.35
C ALA A 157 -49.14 -4.87 4.69
N GLU A 158 -49.33 -6.08 4.17
CA GLU A 158 -50.67 -6.71 4.16
C GLU A 158 -50.66 -8.24 4.03
N ILE A 159 -51.57 -8.88 4.78
CA ILE A 159 -52.05 -10.27 4.67
C ILE A 159 -51.04 -11.40 4.99
N SER A 160 -50.98 -11.76 6.27
CA SER A 160 -51.34 -13.14 6.68
C SER A 160 -51.87 -13.19 8.12
N ASP A 161 -53.07 -12.62 8.30
CA ASP A 161 -53.95 -13.00 9.41
C ASP A 161 -54.51 -14.42 9.13
N ALA A 162 -53.66 -15.43 9.34
CA ALA A 162 -53.99 -16.82 8.99
C ALA A 162 -53.16 -17.86 9.79
N CYS A 163 -53.09 -17.73 11.12
CA CYS A 163 -52.66 -18.88 11.95
C CYS A 163 -53.18 -18.87 13.40
N LEU A 164 -54.45 -18.46 13.59
CA LEU A 164 -55.18 -18.64 14.85
C LEU A 164 -56.45 -19.48 14.65
N ALA A 165 -56.30 -20.75 14.27
CA ALA A 165 -57.32 -21.81 14.44
C ALA A 165 -56.83 -23.20 13.99
N ARG A 166 -56.22 -23.98 14.90
CA ARG A 166 -56.56 -25.40 15.16
C ARG A 166 -55.72 -26.00 16.28
#